data_AF-A0A414HPZ1-F1
#
_entry.id   AF-A0A414HPZ1-F1
#
_cell.length_a   1.000
_cell.length_b   1.000
_cell.length_c   1.000
_cell.angle_alpha   90.00
_cell.angle_beta   90.00
_cell.angle_gamma   90.00
#
_symmetry.space_group_name_H-M   'P 1'
#
loop_
_entity.id
_entity.type
_entity.pdbx_description
1 polymer ?
#
loop_
_entity_poly.entity_id
_entity_poly.type
_entity_poly.pdbx_seq_one_letter_code
_entity_poly.pdbx_strand_id
1 'polypeptide(L)'
;MAITGINNSSYTSYYASNYKNTVKKTDSEKDSTNTKDGNVTTSTVELKTSRPGVTKTEQIKTGYSNVNDYSKYLQGKYHYMNTGTTSMQGVPTTVSVSSAFLQKCMNDPEKAKYLEENLAAIPDCAKSAVNGCLGTLTNLSYMIDANGNISVAISGTNDPDGKIAKENAERKAKEIREKEEKIKEKRAAKKAEEEKAAKKRAEKSAEGKETGDYTLSVTGNDVKSMTQSLVAESVSISAPDRSSFDIKA
;
A
#
# COMPACT_ATOMS: atom_id res chain seq x y z
N MET A 1 -4.64 -4.19 -17.48
CA MET A 1 -3.40 -4.16 -16.67
C MET A 1 -2.88 -2.75 -16.61
N ALA A 2 -2.95 -2.13 -15.43
CA ALA A 2 -2.17 -0.98 -14.97
C ALA A 2 -2.56 -0.79 -13.50
N ILE A 3 -1.79 -1.38 -12.58
CA ILE A 3 -1.95 -1.12 -11.16
C ILE A 3 -1.08 0.10 -10.88
N THR A 4 -1.71 1.27 -10.82
CA THR A 4 -1.09 2.50 -10.33
C THR A 4 -0.84 2.34 -8.84
N GLY A 5 0.45 2.32 -8.47
CA GLY A 5 0.89 2.18 -7.09
C GLY A 5 0.38 3.33 -6.23
N ILE A 6 -0.52 3.02 -5.31
CA ILE A 6 -0.78 3.88 -4.16
C ILE A 6 0.37 3.64 -3.18
N ASN A 7 1.42 4.44 -3.30
CA ASN A 7 2.42 4.61 -2.27
C ASN A 7 1.76 5.40 -1.12
N ASN A 8 1.10 4.69 -0.21
CA ASN A 8 0.63 5.27 1.04
C ASN A 8 1.81 5.43 2.00
N SER A 9 2.70 6.37 1.67
CA SER A 9 3.71 6.91 2.58
C SER A 9 3.03 7.84 3.58
N SER A 10 2.22 7.29 4.48
CA SER A 10 1.80 7.99 5.70
C SER A 10 1.29 7.02 6.76
N TYR A 11 2.16 6.11 7.22
CA TYR A 11 2.01 5.56 8.57
C TYR A 11 3.12 6.16 9.42
N THR A 12 2.78 7.21 10.15
CA THR A 12 3.63 7.75 11.21
C THR A 12 3.80 6.67 12.26
N SER A 13 4.94 6.00 12.21
CA SER A 13 5.43 5.12 13.27
C SER A 13 5.47 5.91 14.58
N TYR A 14 4.59 5.54 15.52
CA TYR A 14 4.65 5.97 16.93
C TYR A 14 5.81 5.30 17.70
N TYR A 15 6.93 4.99 17.02
CA TYR A 15 8.20 4.59 17.62
C TYR A 15 9.35 5.54 17.25
N ALA A 16 9.05 6.78 16.83
CA ALA A 16 10.02 7.85 16.75
C ALA A 16 10.02 8.68 18.04
N SER A 17 10.49 8.14 19.16
CA SER A 17 10.80 8.93 20.36
C SER A 17 11.76 8.20 21.31
N ASN A 18 12.94 8.78 21.47
CA ASN A 18 13.88 8.64 22.59
C ASN A 18 15.00 7.58 22.49
N TYR A 19 15.82 7.67 21.45
CA TYR A 19 17.27 7.45 21.60
C TYR A 19 18.01 8.78 21.38
N LYS A 20 17.76 9.77 22.25
CA LYS A 20 18.80 10.79 22.50
C LYS A 20 19.79 10.13 23.46
N ASN A 21 20.94 9.76 22.92
CA ASN A 21 22.08 9.32 23.70
C ASN A 21 22.62 10.54 24.49
N THR A 22 21.94 10.91 25.58
CA THR A 22 22.53 11.79 26.58
C THR A 22 23.41 10.92 27.44
N VAL A 23 24.69 10.87 27.08
CA VAL A 23 25.76 10.36 27.94
C VAL A 23 25.78 11.25 29.19
N LYS A 24 24.98 10.91 30.20
CA LYS A 24 25.31 11.25 31.58
C LYS A 24 26.28 10.16 32.03
N LYS A 25 27.57 10.51 32.02
CA LYS A 25 28.55 9.79 32.83
C LYS A 25 28.05 9.83 34.26
N THR A 26 27.70 8.67 34.78
CA THR A 26 27.59 8.46 36.22
C THR A 26 28.80 7.61 36.53
N ASP A 27 29.79 8.21 37.19
CA ASP A 27 30.98 7.51 37.63
C ASP A 27 30.55 6.56 38.75
N SER A 28 30.27 5.31 38.38
CA SER A 28 30.29 4.19 39.30
C SER A 28 31.23 3.16 38.72
N GLU A 29 32.51 3.41 38.99
CA GLU A 29 33.59 2.45 38.80
C GLU A 29 33.37 1.32 39.80
N LYS A 30 32.55 0.33 39.40
CA LYS A 30 32.40 -0.93 40.13
C LYS A 30 33.17 -2.00 39.37
N ASP A 31 34.24 -2.43 40.02
CA ASP A 31 35.25 -3.36 39.56
C ASP A 31 34.64 -4.57 38.83
N SER A 32 34.93 -4.69 37.54
CA SER A 32 34.53 -5.83 36.72
C SER A 32 35.44 -7.00 37.08
N THR A 33 34.96 -7.90 37.93
CA THR A 33 35.68 -9.15 38.22
C THR A 33 35.64 -10.05 36.99
N ASN A 34 36.79 -10.16 36.32
CA ASN A 34 36.98 -11.05 35.17
C ASN A 34 37.69 -12.33 35.61
N THR A 35 37.12 -13.47 35.25
CA THR A 35 37.78 -14.78 35.40
C THR A 35 38.03 -15.39 34.03
N LYS A 36 39.24 -15.92 33.82
CA LYS A 36 39.64 -16.59 32.57
C LYS A 36 39.64 -18.10 32.75
N ASP A 37 38.95 -18.79 31.86
CA ASP A 37 39.02 -20.25 31.71
C ASP A 37 39.48 -20.55 30.27
N GLY A 38 40.76 -20.90 30.13
CA GLY A 38 41.43 -20.95 28.83
C GLY A 38 41.44 -19.58 28.13
N ASN A 39 41.00 -19.54 26.86
CA ASN A 39 40.87 -18.29 26.08
C ASN A 39 39.57 -17.54 26.38
N VAL A 40 38.61 -18.18 27.08
CA VAL A 40 37.30 -17.59 27.35
C VAL A 40 37.39 -16.65 28.55
N THR A 41 37.04 -15.39 28.31
CA THR A 41 36.93 -14.38 29.36
C THR A 41 35.48 -14.28 29.79
N THR A 42 35.21 -14.45 31.07
CA THR A 42 33.89 -14.20 31.65
C THR A 42 33.90 -12.84 32.32
N SER A 43 33.00 -11.96 31.88
CA SER A 43 32.82 -10.62 32.42
C SER A 43 31.44 -10.48 33.03
N THR A 44 31.37 -9.95 34.25
CA THR A 44 30.11 -9.56 34.86
C THR A 44 29.76 -8.16 34.39
N VAL A 45 28.64 -8.01 33.70
CA VAL A 45 28.18 -6.73 33.16
C VAL A 45 26.77 -6.41 33.61
N GLU A 46 26.45 -5.12 33.68
CA GLU A 46 25.08 -4.67 33.81
C GLU A 46 24.46 -4.46 32.44
N LEU A 47 23.40 -5.23 32.15
CA LEU A 47 22.56 -5.11 30.97
C LEU A 47 21.38 -4.20 31.26
N LYS A 48 21.03 -3.34 30.31
CA LYS A 48 19.78 -2.58 30.38
C LYS A 48 18.59 -3.51 30.19
N THR A 49 17.51 -3.25 30.92
CA THR A 49 16.22 -3.93 30.72
C THR A 49 15.25 -3.04 29.96
N SER A 50 14.14 -3.62 29.51
CA SER A 50 13.03 -2.90 28.89
C SER A 50 12.41 -1.82 29.81
N ARG A 51 12.65 -1.91 31.13
CA ARG A 51 12.17 -0.92 32.10
C ARG A 51 13.20 0.20 32.29
N PRO A 52 12.81 1.48 32.08
CA PRO A 52 13.72 2.61 32.27
C PRO A 52 14.32 2.63 33.69
N GLY A 53 15.63 2.78 33.78
CA GLY A 53 16.36 2.87 35.06
C GLY A 53 16.61 1.53 35.76
N VAL A 54 16.17 0.40 35.18
CA VAL A 54 16.40 -0.93 35.74
C VAL A 54 17.47 -1.66 34.93
N THR A 55 18.55 -2.07 35.60
CA THR A 55 19.62 -2.90 35.05
C THR A 55 19.55 -4.32 35.64
N LYS A 56 20.03 -5.30 34.87
CA LYS A 56 20.19 -6.69 35.28
C LYS A 56 21.66 -7.07 35.17
N THR A 57 22.24 -7.59 36.24
CA THR A 57 23.60 -8.13 36.20
C THR A 57 23.59 -9.48 35.51
N GLU A 58 24.43 -9.65 34.49
CA GLU A 58 24.64 -10.93 33.82
C GLU A 58 26.11 -11.19 33.52
N GLN A 59 26.43 -12.48 33.40
CA GLN A 59 27.73 -12.90 32.91
C GLN A 59 27.68 -13.02 31.38
N ILE A 60 28.67 -12.41 30.75
CA ILE A 60 28.97 -12.54 29.32
C ILE A 60 30.28 -13.29 29.17
N LYS A 61 30.32 -14.20 28.20
CA LYS A 61 31.53 -14.92 27.84
C LYS A 61 32.02 -14.46 26.47
N THR A 62 33.28 -14.04 26.38
CA THR A 62 33.98 -13.65 25.13
C THR A 62 35.30 -14.40 25.00
N GLY A 63 36.04 -14.21 23.90
CA GLY A 63 37.34 -14.87 23.70
C GLY A 63 37.26 -16.33 23.27
N TYR A 64 36.11 -16.77 22.76
CA TYR A 64 36.00 -18.08 22.11
C TYR A 64 36.96 -18.19 20.92
N SER A 65 37.49 -19.38 20.65
CA SER A 65 38.44 -19.57 19.54
C SER A 65 37.75 -19.65 18.16
N ASN A 66 36.44 -19.91 18.13
CA ASN A 66 35.67 -19.98 16.90
C ASN A 66 34.25 -19.43 17.09
N VAL A 67 33.68 -18.92 15.99
CA VAL A 67 32.34 -18.31 15.98
C VAL A 67 31.24 -19.32 16.30
N ASN A 68 31.42 -20.59 15.93
CA ASN A 68 30.42 -21.62 16.12
C ASN A 68 30.16 -21.89 17.62
N ASP A 69 31.23 -21.96 18.41
CA ASP A 69 31.13 -22.16 19.86
C ASP A 69 30.54 -20.93 20.56
N TYR A 70 30.91 -19.72 20.12
CA TYR A 70 30.27 -18.50 20.61
C TYR A 70 28.78 -18.45 20.25
N SER A 71 28.42 -18.84 19.03
CA SER A 71 27.02 -18.94 18.59
C SER A 71 26.25 -19.97 19.41
N LYS A 72 26.83 -21.13 19.73
CA LYS A 72 26.21 -22.16 20.58
C LYS A 72 26.01 -21.68 22.01
N TYR A 73 26.99 -20.96 22.58
CA TYR A 73 26.84 -20.32 23.88
C TYR A 73 25.64 -19.36 23.89
N LEU A 74 25.55 -18.48 22.89
CA LEU A 74 24.44 -17.55 22.76
C LEU A 74 23.11 -18.26 22.52
N GLN A 75 23.07 -19.34 21.73
CA GLN A 75 21.87 -20.15 21.52
C GLN A 75 21.41 -20.88 22.78
N GLY A 76 22.35 -21.32 23.63
CA GLY A 76 22.03 -21.91 24.93
C GLY A 76 21.35 -20.91 25.87
N LYS A 77 21.73 -19.62 25.78
CA LYS A 77 21.16 -18.52 26.57
C LYS A 77 19.88 -17.94 25.96
N TYR A 78 19.86 -17.82 24.63
CA TYR A 78 18.81 -17.23 23.81
C TYR A 78 18.37 -18.23 22.74
N HIS A 79 17.50 -19.18 23.10
CA HIS A 79 17.10 -20.32 22.27
C HIS A 79 16.53 -19.96 20.88
N TYR A 80 16.08 -18.72 20.69
CA TYR A 80 15.43 -18.22 19.47
C TYR A 80 16.42 -17.65 18.46
N MET A 81 17.68 -17.46 18.86
CA MET A 81 18.70 -16.87 18.00
C MET A 81 19.15 -17.87 16.92
N ASN A 82 19.05 -17.50 15.66
CA ASN A 82 19.53 -18.29 14.52
C ASN A 82 18.95 -19.72 14.44
N THR A 83 17.76 -19.96 15.02
CA THR A 83 17.07 -21.27 14.98
C THR A 83 15.93 -21.32 13.97
N GLY A 84 15.73 -20.26 13.18
CA GLY A 84 14.64 -20.14 12.21
C GLY A 84 13.44 -19.41 12.81
N THR A 85 12.24 -19.95 12.57
CA THR A 85 10.99 -19.39 13.09
C THR A 85 10.63 -20.03 14.43
N THR A 86 10.46 -19.20 15.45
CA THR A 86 9.91 -19.59 16.76
C THR A 86 8.55 -18.91 16.97
N SER A 87 7.86 -19.19 18.07
CA SER A 87 6.66 -18.47 18.47
C SER A 87 6.96 -17.61 19.70
N MET A 88 6.78 -16.30 19.59
CA MET A 88 6.80 -15.39 20.74
C MET A 88 5.43 -14.76 20.90
N GLN A 89 4.79 -14.97 22.06
CA GLN A 89 3.46 -14.44 22.34
C GLN A 89 2.39 -14.89 21.32
N GLY A 90 2.53 -16.11 20.78
CA GLY A 90 1.63 -16.66 19.77
C GLY A 90 1.91 -16.19 18.34
N VAL A 91 2.88 -15.29 18.14
CA VAL A 91 3.25 -14.77 16.81
C VAL A 91 4.50 -15.47 16.29
N PRO A 92 4.54 -15.91 15.02
CA PRO A 92 5.75 -16.39 14.38
C PRO A 92 6.84 -15.31 14.38
N THR A 93 7.98 -15.60 15.01
CA THR A 93 9.11 -14.68 15.16
C THR A 93 10.40 -15.30 14.64
N THR A 94 11.14 -14.57 13.81
CA THR A 94 12.50 -14.95 13.38
C THR A 94 13.53 -14.00 13.98
N VAL A 95 14.64 -14.53 14.50
CA VAL A 95 15.77 -13.73 15.00
C VAL A 95 17.04 -14.22 14.31
N SER A 96 17.59 -13.38 13.44
CA SER A 96 18.79 -13.67 12.66
C SER A 96 19.92 -12.71 13.02
N VAL A 97 21.09 -13.26 13.33
CA VAL A 97 22.31 -12.54 13.64
C VAL A 97 23.39 -13.00 12.69
N SER A 98 24.00 -12.05 11.98
CA SER A 98 25.08 -12.33 11.03
C SER A 98 26.29 -12.96 11.71
N SER A 99 26.82 -14.04 11.13
CA SER A 99 28.08 -14.66 11.58
C SER A 99 29.25 -13.68 11.58
N ALA A 100 29.27 -12.71 10.66
CA ALA A 100 30.31 -11.67 10.62
C ALA A 100 30.23 -10.73 11.84
N PHE A 101 29.04 -10.46 12.36
CA PHE A 101 28.88 -9.68 13.58
C PHE A 101 29.23 -10.50 14.83
N LEU A 102 28.90 -11.79 14.86
CA LEU A 102 29.32 -12.70 15.92
C LEU A 102 30.84 -12.79 16.04
N GLN A 103 31.55 -12.85 14.90
CA GLN A 103 33.01 -12.80 14.85
C GLN A 103 33.58 -11.52 15.49
N LYS A 104 32.92 -10.38 15.29
CA LYS A 104 33.31 -9.11 15.92
C LYS A 104 33.04 -9.15 17.42
N CYS A 105 31.86 -9.61 17.85
CA CYS A 105 31.48 -9.71 19.26
C CYS A 105 32.40 -10.63 20.07
N MET A 106 32.84 -11.74 19.48
CA MET A 106 33.76 -12.68 20.12
C MET A 106 35.08 -12.03 20.57
N ASN A 107 35.54 -11.02 19.84
CA ASN A 107 36.80 -10.33 20.06
C ASN A 107 36.63 -8.96 20.76
N ASP A 108 35.41 -8.47 20.88
CA ASP A 108 35.08 -7.12 21.35
C ASP A 108 33.97 -7.20 22.42
N PRO A 109 34.34 -7.08 23.72
CA PRO A 109 33.40 -7.17 24.83
C PRO A 109 32.27 -6.13 24.78
N GLU A 110 32.51 -4.94 24.23
CA GLU A 110 31.46 -3.92 24.12
C GLU A 110 30.41 -4.31 23.09
N LYS A 111 30.85 -4.87 21.95
CA LYS A 111 29.92 -5.41 20.94
C LYS A 111 29.19 -6.66 21.44
N ALA A 112 29.86 -7.54 22.17
CA ALA A 112 29.21 -8.69 22.82
C ALA A 112 28.12 -8.22 23.80
N LYS A 113 28.44 -7.23 24.64
CA LYS A 113 27.47 -6.62 25.54
C LYS A 113 26.28 -6.04 24.77
N TYR A 114 26.53 -5.26 23.73
CA TYR A 114 25.46 -4.71 22.88
C TYR A 114 24.57 -5.81 22.29
N LEU A 115 25.16 -6.89 21.76
CA LEU A 115 24.38 -8.01 21.21
C LEU A 115 23.53 -8.68 22.28
N GLU A 116 24.11 -9.01 23.43
CA GLU A 116 23.40 -9.68 24.52
C GLU A 116 22.29 -8.80 25.13
N GLU A 117 22.52 -7.49 25.29
CA GLU A 117 21.48 -6.54 25.71
C GLU A 117 20.28 -6.56 24.75
N ASN A 118 20.53 -6.51 23.44
CA ASN A 118 19.46 -6.51 22.45
C ASN A 118 18.75 -7.86 22.37
N LEU A 119 19.49 -8.97 22.42
CA LEU A 119 18.90 -10.30 22.45
C LEU A 119 17.97 -10.44 23.66
N ALA A 120 18.43 -10.07 24.87
CA ALA A 120 17.62 -10.14 26.08
C ALA A 120 16.35 -9.28 26.03
N ALA A 121 16.35 -8.19 25.26
CA ALA A 121 15.20 -7.29 25.12
C ALA A 121 14.13 -7.80 24.13
N ILE A 122 14.47 -8.69 23.18
CA ILE A 122 13.54 -9.15 22.12
C ILE A 122 12.21 -9.69 22.67
N PRO A 123 12.18 -10.57 23.70
CA PRO A 123 10.91 -11.13 24.20
C PRO A 123 9.94 -10.06 24.74
N ASP A 124 10.45 -9.06 25.44
CA ASP A 124 9.66 -7.95 25.97
C ASP A 124 9.21 -7.00 24.85
N CYS A 125 10.08 -6.75 23.85
CA CYS A 125 9.72 -6.01 22.66
C CYS A 125 8.61 -6.69 21.86
N ALA A 126 8.69 -8.02 21.68
CA ALA A 126 7.65 -8.80 21.02
C ALA A 126 6.32 -8.74 21.78
N LYS A 127 6.36 -8.88 23.11
CA LYS A 127 5.18 -8.71 23.96
C LYS A 127 4.56 -7.32 23.83
N SER A 128 5.38 -6.28 23.81
CA SER A 128 4.90 -4.90 23.65
C SER A 128 4.30 -4.68 22.26
N ALA A 129 4.91 -5.24 21.21
CA ALA A 129 4.41 -5.15 19.83
C ALA A 129 3.06 -5.86 19.66
N VAL A 130 2.90 -7.03 20.26
CA VAL A 130 1.63 -7.78 20.24
C VAL A 130 0.53 -7.03 20.98
N ASN A 131 0.81 -6.54 22.18
CA ASN A 131 -0.18 -5.83 22.99
C ASN A 131 -0.52 -4.43 22.45
N GLY A 132 0.42 -3.78 21.75
CA GLY A 132 0.26 -2.43 21.20
C GLY A 132 -0.38 -2.40 19.81
N CYS A 133 -0.55 -3.56 19.14
CA CYS A 133 -1.15 -3.60 17.83
C CYS A 133 -2.68 -3.55 17.94
N LEU A 134 -3.31 -2.63 17.20
CA LEU A 134 -4.78 -2.58 17.08
C LEU A 134 -5.34 -3.73 16.24
N GLY A 135 -4.51 -4.34 15.39
CA GLY A 135 -4.83 -5.50 14.56
C GLY A 135 -4.17 -6.78 15.07
N THR A 136 -4.26 -7.84 14.27
CA THR A 136 -3.57 -9.11 14.54
C THR A 136 -2.18 -9.08 13.92
N LEU A 137 -1.15 -9.23 14.75
CA LEU A 137 0.22 -9.44 14.29
C LEU A 137 0.36 -10.85 13.69
N THR A 138 0.93 -10.95 12.48
CA THR A 138 1.10 -12.21 11.74
C THR A 138 2.54 -12.66 11.66
N ASN A 139 3.51 -11.75 11.77
CA ASN A 139 4.93 -12.07 11.74
C ASN A 139 5.77 -10.98 12.43
N LEU A 140 6.82 -11.40 13.12
CA LEU A 140 7.91 -10.57 13.62
C LEU A 140 9.24 -11.08 13.08
N SER A 141 10.11 -10.19 12.62
CA SER A 141 11.49 -10.55 12.30
C SER A 141 12.47 -9.53 12.83
N TYR A 142 13.53 -10.02 13.46
CA TYR A 142 14.67 -9.25 13.94
C TYR A 142 15.91 -9.71 13.18
N MET A 143 16.60 -8.78 12.54
CA MET A 143 17.80 -9.05 11.77
C MET A 143 18.92 -8.15 12.25
N ILE A 144 20.04 -8.74 12.65
CA ILE A 144 21.27 -8.04 13.03
C ILE A 144 22.29 -8.28 11.92
N ASP A 145 22.63 -7.22 11.19
CA ASP A 145 23.55 -7.29 10.05
C ASP A 145 25.03 -7.44 10.49
N ALA A 146 25.94 -7.53 9.52
CA ALA A 146 27.38 -7.68 9.78
C ALA A 146 28.02 -6.49 10.54
N ASN A 147 27.36 -5.32 10.56
CA ASN A 147 27.81 -4.12 11.25
C ASN A 147 27.20 -4.00 12.65
N GLY A 148 26.20 -4.84 12.97
CA GLY A 148 25.45 -4.77 14.21
C GLY A 148 24.20 -3.91 14.12
N ASN A 149 23.81 -3.45 12.92
CA ASN A 149 22.57 -2.70 12.77
C ASN A 149 21.38 -3.66 12.90
N ILE A 150 20.38 -3.21 13.65
CA ILE A 150 19.17 -3.98 13.92
C ILE A 150 18.06 -3.50 13.00
N SER A 151 17.55 -4.40 12.18
CA SER A 151 16.34 -4.20 11.38
C SER A 151 15.21 -5.05 11.95
N VAL A 152 14.03 -4.45 12.08
CA VAL A 152 12.84 -5.15 12.57
C VAL A 152 11.75 -5.04 11.52
N ALA A 153 11.19 -6.18 11.08
CA ALA A 153 10.00 -6.19 10.24
C ALA A 153 8.83 -6.75 11.03
N ILE A 154 7.70 -6.06 10.94
CA ILE A 154 6.45 -6.42 11.61
C ILE A 154 5.37 -6.47 10.53
N SER A 155 4.63 -7.57 10.48
CA SER A 155 3.46 -7.68 9.62
C SER A 155 2.24 -8.00 10.45
N GLY A 156 1.10 -7.46 10.04
CA GLY A 156 -0.18 -7.70 10.67
C GLY A 156 -1.34 -7.32 9.77
N THR A 157 -2.54 -7.72 10.18
CA THR A 157 -3.79 -7.43 9.49
C THR A 157 -4.85 -6.93 10.48
N ASN A 158 -5.64 -5.94 10.06
CA ASN A 158 -6.83 -5.51 10.81
C ASN A 158 -8.07 -6.35 10.43
N ASP A 159 -7.92 -7.26 9.47
CA ASP A 159 -8.97 -8.15 8.95
C ASP A 159 -8.46 -9.60 9.01
N PRO A 160 -8.24 -10.16 10.21
CA PRO A 160 -7.70 -11.51 10.36
C PRO A 160 -8.63 -12.58 9.77
N ASP A 161 -9.93 -12.32 9.71
CA ASP A 161 -10.95 -13.19 9.15
C ASP A 161 -11.33 -12.85 7.69
N GLY A 162 -10.70 -11.83 7.09
CA GLY A 162 -10.91 -11.46 5.68
C GLY A 162 -12.32 -10.92 5.37
N LYS A 163 -13.13 -10.64 6.39
CA LYS A 163 -14.51 -10.19 6.24
C LYS A 163 -14.57 -8.82 5.59
N ILE A 164 -13.69 -7.90 6.00
CA ILE A 164 -13.66 -6.54 5.45
C ILE A 164 -13.27 -6.59 3.97
N ALA A 165 -12.30 -7.43 3.60
CA ALA A 165 -11.91 -7.64 2.21
C ALA A 165 -13.06 -8.21 1.37
N LYS A 166 -13.75 -9.23 1.90
CA LYS A 166 -14.89 -9.88 1.24
C LYS A 166 -16.07 -8.93 1.04
N GLU A 167 -16.48 -8.20 2.07
CA GLU A 167 -17.57 -7.22 2.00
C GLU A 167 -17.26 -6.11 0.97
N ASN A 168 -16.02 -5.61 0.96
CA ASN A 168 -15.60 -4.60 -0.02
C ASN A 168 -15.63 -5.13 -1.46
N ALA A 169 -15.25 -6.39 -1.69
CA ALA A 169 -15.34 -7.03 -2.99
C ALA A 169 -16.80 -7.21 -3.43
N GLU A 170 -17.68 -7.66 -2.54
CA GLU A 170 -19.11 -7.83 -2.79
C GLU A 170 -19.80 -6.51 -3.12
N ARG A 171 -19.49 -5.44 -2.37
CA ARG A 171 -20.02 -4.09 -2.65
C ARG A 171 -19.61 -3.59 -4.04
N LYS A 172 -18.33 -3.76 -4.41
CA LYS A 172 -17.84 -3.39 -5.75
C LYS A 172 -18.54 -4.18 -6.86
N ALA A 173 -18.74 -5.49 -6.66
CA ALA A 173 -19.44 -6.34 -7.62
C ALA A 173 -20.92 -5.95 -7.76
N LYS A 174 -21.57 -5.54 -6.67
CA LYS A 174 -22.95 -5.03 -6.71
C LYS A 174 -23.03 -3.69 -7.46
N GLU A 175 -22.12 -2.76 -7.18
CA GLU A 175 -22.07 -1.46 -7.86
C GLU A 175 -21.82 -1.59 -9.37
N ILE A 176 -20.95 -2.52 -9.79
CA ILE A 176 -20.71 -2.80 -11.21
C ILE A 176 -21.98 -3.35 -11.88
N ARG A 177 -22.68 -4.31 -11.24
CA ARG A 177 -23.94 -4.85 -11.77
C ARG A 177 -25.01 -3.77 -11.93
N GLU A 178 -25.18 -2.92 -10.91
CA GLU A 178 -26.15 -1.80 -10.98
C GLU A 178 -25.80 -0.79 -12.09
N LYS A 179 -24.51 -0.53 -12.32
CA LYS A 179 -24.07 0.33 -13.44
C LYS A 179 -24.33 -0.33 -14.79
N GLU A 180 -24.06 -1.63 -14.94
CA GLU A 180 -24.33 -2.36 -16.17
C GLU A 180 -25.83 -2.42 -16.49
N GLU A 181 -26.69 -2.65 -15.49
CA GLU A 181 -28.14 -2.63 -15.67
C GLU A 181 -28.64 -1.25 -16.12
N LYS A 182 -28.18 -0.16 -15.48
CA LYS A 182 -28.49 1.21 -15.91
C LYS A 182 -28.02 1.50 -17.33
N ILE A 183 -26.87 0.95 -17.75
CA ILE A 183 -26.38 1.11 -19.13
C ILE A 183 -27.24 0.31 -20.12
N LYS A 184 -27.66 -0.92 -19.78
CA LYS A 184 -28.55 -1.73 -20.61
C LYS A 184 -29.92 -1.07 -20.76
N GLU A 185 -30.48 -0.53 -19.68
CA GLU A 185 -31.75 0.19 -19.69
C GLU A 185 -31.68 1.44 -20.58
N LYS A 186 -30.63 2.27 -20.44
CA LYS A 186 -30.41 3.42 -21.32
C LYS A 186 -30.28 3.03 -22.79
N ARG A 187 -29.61 1.91 -23.10
CA ARG A 187 -29.49 1.39 -24.48
C ARG A 187 -30.84 0.90 -25.02
N ALA A 188 -31.63 0.21 -24.21
CA ALA A 188 -32.97 -0.25 -24.58
C ALA A 188 -33.92 0.94 -24.83
N ALA A 189 -33.90 1.94 -23.96
CA ALA A 189 -34.68 3.18 -24.13
C ALA A 189 -34.29 3.92 -25.42
N LYS A 190 -32.98 4.09 -25.69
CA LYS A 190 -32.50 4.71 -26.93
C LYS A 190 -32.94 3.94 -28.18
N LYS A 191 -32.88 2.60 -28.15
CA LYS A 191 -33.31 1.75 -29.28
C LYS A 191 -34.82 1.85 -29.53
N ALA A 192 -35.63 1.90 -28.47
CA ALA A 192 -37.08 2.07 -28.58
C ALA A 192 -37.47 3.46 -29.11
N GLU A 193 -36.73 4.50 -28.73
CA GLU A 193 -36.92 5.86 -29.25
C GLU A 193 -36.56 5.95 -30.73
N GLU A 194 -35.44 5.35 -31.13
CA GLU A 194 -34.98 5.30 -32.52
C GLU A 194 -35.97 4.53 -33.41
N GLU A 195 -36.54 3.41 -32.95
CA GLU A 195 -37.57 2.68 -33.68
C GLU A 195 -38.86 3.50 -33.85
N LYS A 196 -39.29 4.21 -32.80
CA LYS A 196 -40.46 5.11 -32.89
C LYS A 196 -40.22 6.27 -33.87
N ALA A 197 -39.01 6.83 -33.89
CA ALA A 197 -38.63 7.89 -34.83
C ALA A 197 -38.56 7.38 -36.27
N ALA A 198 -38.05 6.16 -36.48
CA ALA A 198 -37.99 5.52 -37.80
C ALA A 198 -39.40 5.22 -38.35
N LYS A 199 -40.31 4.68 -37.52
CA LYS A 199 -41.72 4.45 -37.91
C LYS A 199 -42.42 5.74 -38.32
N LYS A 200 -42.28 6.82 -37.54
CA LYS A 200 -42.84 8.15 -37.89
C LYS A 200 -42.28 8.72 -39.20
N ARG A 201 -40.99 8.50 -39.51
CA ARG A 201 -40.41 8.92 -40.80
C ARG A 201 -40.95 8.08 -41.97
N ALA A 202 -41.12 6.78 -41.79
CA ALA A 202 -41.68 5.89 -42.82
C ALA A 202 -43.15 6.24 -43.13
N GLU A 203 -43.96 6.56 -42.11
CA GLU A 203 -45.35 6.99 -42.30
C GLU A 203 -45.45 8.33 -43.06
N LYS A 204 -44.64 9.34 -42.70
CA LYS A 204 -44.59 10.62 -43.44
C LYS A 204 -44.12 10.47 -44.89
N SER A 205 -43.22 9.53 -45.15
CA SER A 205 -42.78 9.21 -46.52
C SER A 205 -43.84 8.48 -47.34
N ALA A 206 -44.82 7.83 -46.71
CA ALA A 206 -45.92 7.15 -47.39
C ALA A 206 -47.07 8.11 -47.73
N GLU A 207 -47.31 9.14 -46.90
CA GLU A 207 -48.27 10.22 -47.19
C GLU A 207 -47.77 11.22 -48.25
N GLY A 208 -46.46 11.39 -48.43
CA GLY A 208 -45.85 12.33 -49.37
C GLY A 208 -45.71 11.84 -50.81
N LYS A 209 -46.72 11.15 -51.38
CA LYS A 209 -46.77 10.82 -52.83
C LYS A 209 -47.60 11.81 -53.65
N GLU A 210 -47.52 13.10 -53.33
CA GLU A 210 -47.86 14.18 -54.27
C GLU A 210 -46.60 15.02 -54.54
N THR A 211 -45.55 14.40 -55.07
CA THR A 211 -44.45 15.14 -55.70
C THR A 211 -44.84 15.38 -57.16
N GLY A 212 -45.38 16.56 -57.45
CA GLY A 212 -45.37 17.09 -58.80
C GLY A 212 -43.93 17.29 -59.24
N ASP A 213 -43.50 16.61 -60.30
CA ASP A 213 -42.17 16.78 -60.87
C ASP A 213 -42.02 18.23 -61.38
N TYR A 214 -41.25 19.05 -60.66
CA TYR A 214 -40.85 20.38 -61.12
C TYR A 214 -39.44 20.31 -61.69
N THR A 215 -39.34 20.40 -63.02
CA THR A 215 -38.07 20.49 -63.74
C THR A 215 -37.56 21.93 -63.68
N LEU A 216 -36.48 22.17 -62.91
CA LEU A 216 -35.78 23.45 -62.86
C LEU A 216 -34.57 23.41 -63.81
N SER A 217 -34.62 24.18 -64.90
CA SER A 217 -33.51 24.34 -65.83
C SER A 217 -32.82 25.69 -65.61
N VAL A 218 -31.67 25.69 -64.94
CA VAL A 218 -30.84 26.89 -64.73
C VAL A 218 -29.74 26.93 -65.78
N THR A 219 -29.70 28.00 -66.59
CA THR A 219 -28.60 28.23 -67.55
C THR A 219 -27.85 29.50 -67.16
N GLY A 220 -26.54 29.40 -66.93
CA GLY A 220 -25.68 30.54 -66.62
C GLY A 220 -24.21 30.22 -66.86
N ASN A 221 -23.45 31.17 -67.40
CA ASN A 221 -22.02 31.00 -67.70
C ASN A 221 -21.09 31.33 -66.51
N ASP A 222 -21.65 31.83 -65.40
CA ASP A 222 -20.93 32.15 -64.16
C ASP A 222 -21.83 31.92 -62.93
N VAL A 223 -21.23 31.52 -61.81
CA VAL A 223 -21.88 31.16 -60.53
C VAL A 223 -22.72 32.32 -59.99
N LYS A 224 -22.30 33.58 -60.20
CA LYS A 224 -23.06 34.75 -59.77
C LYS A 224 -24.39 34.87 -60.52
N SER A 225 -24.38 34.58 -61.82
CA SER A 225 -25.59 34.61 -62.67
C SER A 225 -26.57 33.47 -62.33
N MET A 226 -26.05 32.27 -62.04
CA MET A 226 -26.88 31.15 -61.59
C MET A 226 -27.57 31.45 -60.26
N THR A 227 -26.85 32.09 -59.32
CA THR A 227 -27.39 32.43 -58.00
C THR A 227 -28.50 33.48 -58.12
N GLN A 228 -28.33 34.50 -58.96
CA GLN A 228 -29.40 35.48 -59.20
C GLN A 228 -30.62 34.87 -59.90
N SER A 229 -30.44 33.97 -60.87
CA SER A 229 -31.56 33.32 -61.56
C SER A 229 -32.40 32.47 -60.61
N LEU A 230 -31.74 31.72 -59.71
CA LEU A 230 -32.42 30.90 -58.70
C LEU A 230 -33.19 31.76 -57.67
N VAL A 231 -32.62 32.91 -57.28
CA VAL A 231 -33.26 33.86 -56.37
C VAL A 231 -34.43 34.58 -57.05
N ALA A 232 -34.34 34.89 -58.35
CA ALA A 232 -35.44 35.52 -59.09
C ALA A 232 -36.62 34.57 -59.35
N GLU A 233 -36.38 33.30 -59.69
CA GLU A 233 -37.44 32.29 -59.85
C GLU A 233 -38.16 31.99 -58.53
N SER A 234 -37.44 31.99 -57.40
CA SER A 234 -38.05 31.79 -56.07
C SER A 234 -38.91 32.98 -55.60
N VAL A 235 -38.67 34.19 -56.11
CA VAL A 235 -39.48 35.40 -55.79
C VAL A 235 -40.76 35.48 -56.62
N SER A 236 -40.86 34.74 -57.73
CA SER A 236 -42.06 34.73 -58.59
C SER A 236 -43.10 33.67 -58.21
N ILE A 237 -42.83 32.84 -57.19
CA ILE A 237 -43.84 31.97 -56.58
C ILE A 237 -44.72 32.84 -55.70
N SER A 238 -45.87 33.23 -56.25
CA SER A 238 -46.95 33.94 -55.57
C SER A 238 -47.25 33.32 -54.20
N ALA A 239 -47.31 34.19 -53.20
CA ALA A 239 -47.56 33.88 -51.79
C ALA A 239 -48.77 32.95 -51.55
N PRO A 240 -48.64 31.95 -50.66
CA PRO A 240 -49.71 31.60 -49.75
C PRO A 240 -49.65 32.49 -48.52
N ASP A 241 -50.85 32.81 -48.05
CA ASP A 241 -51.19 33.81 -47.06
C ASP A 241 -50.56 33.57 -45.66
N ARG A 242 -50.27 34.70 -45.02
CA ARG A 242 -49.97 35.00 -43.60
C ARG A 242 -49.99 33.85 -42.58
N SER A 243 -48.90 33.73 -41.79
CA SER A 243 -48.93 33.99 -40.33
C SER A 243 -47.54 33.86 -39.69
N SER A 244 -47.32 34.69 -38.68
CA SER A 244 -46.05 35.21 -38.12
C SER A 244 -45.16 34.22 -37.36
N PHE A 245 -43.84 34.34 -37.53
CA PHE A 245 -42.86 33.95 -36.51
C PHE A 245 -42.36 35.20 -35.77
N ASP A 246 -42.68 35.31 -34.48
CA ASP A 246 -42.15 36.32 -33.55
C ASP A 246 -40.83 35.79 -32.98
N ILE A 247 -39.72 36.49 -33.23
CA ILE A 247 -38.40 36.20 -32.64
C ILE A 247 -38.07 37.39 -31.74
N LYS A 248 -38.27 37.23 -30.44
CA LYS A 248 -37.76 38.19 -29.45
C LYS A 248 -36.28 37.91 -29.18
N ALA A 249 -35.48 38.96 -29.36
CA ALA A 249 -34.08 39.06 -28.95
C ALA A 249 -33.95 39.24 -27.43
#